data_AF-A0AAW0BCP3-F1
#
_entry.id   AF-A0AAW0BCP3-F1
#
_cell.length_a   1.000
_cell.length_b   1.000
_cell.length_c   1.000
_cell.angle_alpha   90.00
_cell.angle_beta   90.00
_cell.angle_gamma   90.00
#
_symmetry.space_group_name_H-M   'P 1'
#
loop_
_entity.id
_entity.type
_entity.pdbx_description
1 polymer ?
#
loop_
_entity_poly.entity_id
_entity_poly.type
_entity_poly.pdbx_seq_one_letter_code
_entity_poly.pdbx_strand_id
1 'polypeptide(L)'
;MSSSPILPLELEMAIFELCALSLPVFIPKLMLVAHRVKEWVEPIFYRTICICVDSSAPEFPRLTQDTLSSLITHKPPAFFRKHQNAKSLLLFCSDTENLWLAYTDNTWISLVENLPLKRLDTELQLFLSLEATRPVFSRLTHLTLDQPAAASALVRLPMLSHLALSWRHDHVAEYSQALELKTLVVFIILKNDPSPLATEEEIMAKDVRFVIMPLRNYIWDWHSGIRDGEDYWSDAEAFVAMRQRKGVNVVSGSRQIEPKSDAA
;
A
#
# COMPACT_ATOMS: atom_id res chain seq x y z
N MET A 1 -12.16 41.52 -31.23
CA MET A 1 -12.43 40.13 -30.79
C MET A 1 -11.29 39.73 -29.88
N SER A 2 -11.52 39.66 -28.56
CA SER A 2 -10.48 39.18 -27.63
C SER A 2 -10.40 37.66 -27.79
N SER A 3 -9.25 37.15 -28.23
CA SER A 3 -8.96 35.72 -28.15
C SER A 3 -9.07 35.28 -26.70
N SER A 4 -9.84 34.23 -26.43
CA SER A 4 -9.89 33.62 -25.10
C SER A 4 -8.47 33.31 -24.64
N PRO A 5 -8.14 33.54 -23.35
CA PRO A 5 -6.82 33.20 -22.84
C PRO A 5 -6.57 31.69 -23.02
N ILE A 6 -5.42 31.34 -23.60
CA ILE A 6 -4.96 29.96 -23.77
C ILE A 6 -3.89 29.70 -22.71
N LEU A 7 -4.06 28.62 -21.95
CA LEU A 7 -3.07 28.20 -20.97
C LEU A 7 -1.83 27.61 -21.71
N PRO A 8 -0.60 27.98 -21.32
CA PRO A 8 0.60 27.28 -21.78
C PRO A 8 0.54 25.77 -21.55
N LEU A 9 1.09 24.99 -22.47
CA LEU A 9 1.01 23.52 -22.45
C LEU A 9 1.60 22.93 -21.17
N GLU A 10 2.71 23.48 -20.70
CA GLU A 10 3.42 23.03 -19.51
C GLU A 10 2.57 23.24 -18.25
N LEU A 11 1.81 24.34 -18.20
CA LEU A 11 0.89 24.61 -17.09
C LEU A 11 -0.34 23.70 -17.17
N GLU A 12 -0.86 23.42 -18.36
CA GLU A 12 -1.95 22.45 -18.54
C GLU A 12 -1.52 21.06 -18.03
N MET A 13 -0.34 20.59 -18.45
CA MET A 13 0.24 19.32 -18.01
C MET A 13 0.42 19.27 -16.49
N ALA A 14 1.05 20.30 -15.90
CA ALA A 14 1.26 20.36 -14.46
C ALA A 14 -0.05 20.32 -13.66
N ILE A 15 -1.12 20.98 -14.14
CA ILE A 15 -2.45 20.92 -13.50
C ILE A 15 -3.00 19.49 -13.53
N PHE A 16 -2.92 18.80 -14.66
CA PHE A 16 -3.42 17.43 -14.78
C PHE A 16 -2.60 16.43 -13.96
N GLU A 17 -1.28 16.56 -13.94
CA GLU A 17 -0.40 15.71 -13.12
C GLU A 17 -0.63 15.94 -11.62
N LEU A 18 -0.74 17.21 -11.18
CA LEU A 18 -1.07 17.52 -9.79
C LEU A 18 -2.45 16.99 -9.41
N CYS A 19 -3.46 17.15 -10.27
CA CYS A 19 -4.79 16.59 -10.04
C CYS A 19 -4.75 15.06 -9.95
N ALA A 20 -4.00 14.40 -10.83
CA ALA A 20 -3.80 12.96 -10.82
C ALA A 20 -3.11 12.47 -9.54
N LEU A 21 -2.07 13.18 -9.08
CA LEU A 21 -1.33 12.85 -7.87
C LEU A 21 -2.14 13.11 -6.59
N SER A 22 -2.89 14.21 -6.56
CA SER A 22 -3.70 14.59 -5.40
C SER A 22 -5.02 13.81 -5.32
N LEU A 23 -5.56 13.35 -6.44
CA LEU A 23 -6.83 12.65 -6.52
C LEU A 23 -6.75 11.43 -7.46
N PRO A 24 -6.01 10.36 -7.09
CA PRO A 24 -5.77 9.22 -7.99
C PRO A 24 -7.05 8.54 -8.51
N VAL A 25 -8.14 8.57 -7.73
CA VAL A 25 -9.45 8.04 -8.14
C VAL A 25 -10.04 8.76 -9.37
N PHE A 26 -9.60 9.99 -9.65
CA PHE A 26 -10.04 10.74 -10.83
C PHE A 26 -9.19 10.47 -12.07
N ILE A 27 -8.04 9.81 -11.96
CA ILE A 27 -7.14 9.57 -13.11
C ILE A 27 -7.88 8.96 -14.31
N PRO A 28 -8.75 7.94 -14.15
CA PRO A 28 -9.53 7.41 -15.28
C PRO A 28 -10.39 8.47 -15.99
N LYS A 29 -10.99 9.41 -15.24
CA LYS A 29 -11.76 10.52 -15.81
C LYS A 29 -10.86 11.55 -16.49
N LEU A 30 -9.69 11.85 -15.91
CA LEU A 30 -8.70 12.75 -16.51
C LEU A 30 -8.20 12.21 -17.86
N MET A 31 -7.97 10.90 -17.96
CA MET A 31 -7.57 10.22 -19.21
C MET A 31 -8.61 10.36 -20.34
N LEU A 32 -9.86 10.69 -20.03
CA LEU A 32 -10.93 10.89 -21.03
C LEU A 32 -10.99 12.32 -21.57
N VAL A 33 -10.25 13.28 -20.97
CA VAL A 33 -10.33 14.69 -21.35
C VAL A 33 -9.74 14.94 -22.75
N ALA A 34 -8.54 14.43 -23.01
CA ALA A 34 -7.86 14.52 -24.31
C ALA A 34 -6.75 13.46 -24.40
N HIS A 35 -6.31 13.15 -25.63
CA HIS A 35 -5.21 12.20 -25.86
C HIS A 35 -3.93 12.59 -25.11
N ARG A 36 -3.51 13.86 -25.19
CA ARG A 36 -2.32 14.36 -24.48
C ARG A 36 -2.44 14.23 -22.96
N VAL A 37 -3.64 14.48 -22.42
CA VAL A 37 -3.88 14.36 -20.97
C VAL A 37 -3.72 12.92 -20.55
N LYS A 38 -4.25 11.97 -21.32
CA LYS A 38 -4.02 10.54 -21.10
C LYS A 38 -2.53 10.22 -21.07
N GLU A 39 -1.74 10.70 -22.02
CA GLU A 39 -0.29 10.46 -22.05
C GLU A 39 0.43 10.99 -20.79
N TRP A 40 -0.03 12.12 -20.24
CA TRP A 40 0.55 12.70 -19.02
C TRP A 40 0.17 11.95 -17.74
N VAL A 41 -1.11 11.55 -17.60
CA VAL A 41 -1.61 10.97 -16.34
C VAL A 41 -1.54 9.44 -16.28
N GLU A 42 -1.44 8.75 -17.42
CA GLU A 42 -1.37 7.29 -17.48
C GLU A 42 -0.16 6.70 -16.73
N PRO A 43 1.06 7.28 -16.75
CA PRO A 43 2.15 6.81 -15.90
C PRO A 43 1.83 6.88 -14.40
N ILE A 44 1.08 7.91 -13.97
CA ILE A 44 0.67 8.09 -12.57
C ILE A 44 -0.35 7.02 -12.17
N PHE A 45 -1.26 6.66 -13.09
CA PHE A 45 -2.22 5.57 -12.89
C PHE A 45 -1.53 4.25 -12.52
N TYR A 46 -0.38 3.97 -13.14
CA TYR A 46 0.36 2.72 -12.95
C TYR A 46 1.34 2.70 -11.76
N ARG A 47 1.49 3.81 -11.03
CA ARG A 47 2.34 3.84 -9.82
C ARG A 47 1.82 2.95 -8.69
N THR A 48 0.52 2.67 -8.72
CA THR A 48 -0.18 1.94 -7.68
C THR A 48 -1.00 0.83 -8.31
N ILE A 49 -0.59 -0.42 -8.06
CA ILE A 49 -1.20 -1.59 -8.69
C ILE A 49 -1.72 -2.52 -7.60
N CYS A 50 -3.00 -2.83 -7.72
CA CYS A 50 -3.67 -3.86 -6.93
C CYS A 50 -3.89 -5.07 -7.84
N ILE A 51 -3.33 -6.22 -7.44
CA ILE A 51 -3.53 -7.49 -8.14
C ILE A 51 -4.25 -8.42 -7.17
N CYS A 52 -5.58 -8.46 -7.28
CA CYS A 52 -6.44 -9.30 -6.45
C CYS A 52 -7.25 -10.27 -7.33
N VAL A 53 -7.41 -11.51 -6.86
CA VAL A 53 -8.20 -12.55 -7.53
C VAL A 53 -9.70 -12.37 -7.23
N ASP A 54 -10.05 -11.72 -6.13
CA ASP A 54 -11.43 -11.57 -5.66
C ASP A 54 -12.07 -10.21 -5.95
N SER A 55 -13.38 -10.26 -6.22
CA SER A 55 -14.17 -9.21 -6.87
C SER A 55 -14.82 -8.18 -5.93
N SER A 56 -14.32 -8.03 -4.69
CA SER A 56 -15.04 -7.35 -3.61
C SER A 56 -14.98 -5.81 -3.60
N ALA A 57 -14.37 -5.16 -4.60
CA ALA A 57 -14.28 -3.68 -4.67
C ALA A 57 -14.94 -3.12 -5.96
N PRO A 58 -16.25 -2.79 -5.92
CA PRO A 58 -17.02 -2.42 -7.12
C PRO A 58 -16.73 -1.01 -7.67
N GLU A 59 -16.13 -0.12 -6.89
CA GLU A 59 -15.99 1.32 -7.23
C GLU A 59 -14.80 1.67 -8.12
N PHE A 60 -13.83 0.77 -8.30
CA PHE A 60 -12.63 1.03 -9.08
C PHE A 60 -12.67 0.34 -10.45
N PRO A 61 -12.00 0.90 -11.47
CA PRO A 61 -11.89 0.27 -12.78
C PRO A 61 -11.29 -1.12 -12.61
N ARG A 62 -12.13 -2.14 -12.79
CA ARG A 62 -11.71 -3.54 -12.79
C ARG A 62 -10.83 -3.74 -14.01
N LEU A 63 -9.55 -3.93 -13.77
CA LEU A 63 -8.68 -4.57 -14.75
C LEU A 63 -8.88 -6.07 -14.60
N THR A 64 -10.01 -6.59 -15.11
CA THR A 64 -10.13 -8.03 -15.28
C THR A 64 -8.98 -8.49 -16.17
N GLN A 65 -8.59 -9.76 -16.08
CA GLN A 65 -7.56 -10.28 -16.98
C GLN A 65 -7.91 -10.02 -18.46
N ASP A 66 -9.20 -10.05 -18.81
CA ASP A 66 -9.69 -9.74 -20.16
C ASP A 66 -9.61 -8.25 -20.50
N THR A 67 -9.99 -7.35 -19.59
CA THR A 67 -9.87 -5.89 -19.78
C THR A 67 -8.41 -5.47 -19.88
N LEU A 68 -7.56 -6.06 -19.04
CA LEU A 68 -6.12 -5.87 -19.04
C LEU A 68 -5.52 -6.39 -20.35
N SER A 69 -5.93 -7.58 -20.80
CA SER A 69 -5.56 -8.13 -22.11
C SER A 69 -6.04 -7.25 -23.27
N SER A 70 -7.23 -6.67 -23.17
CA SER A 70 -7.80 -5.75 -24.18
C SER A 70 -7.03 -4.43 -24.25
N LEU A 71 -6.73 -3.82 -23.10
CA LEU A 71 -5.87 -2.63 -23.00
C LEU A 71 -4.48 -2.89 -23.57
N ILE A 72 -3.96 -4.10 -23.34
CA ILE A 72 -2.72 -4.58 -23.95
C ILE A 72 -2.86 -4.68 -25.48
N THR A 73 -3.94 -5.26 -26.00
CA THR A 73 -4.11 -5.42 -27.46
C THR A 73 -4.27 -4.12 -28.25
N HIS A 74 -4.67 -3.02 -27.61
CA HIS A 74 -4.89 -1.73 -28.28
C HIS A 74 -3.69 -0.78 -28.27
N LYS A 75 -2.58 -1.10 -27.59
CA LYS A 75 -1.34 -0.32 -27.74
C LYS A 75 -0.51 -0.86 -28.92
N PRO A 76 0.33 -0.02 -29.55
CA PRO A 76 1.10 -0.40 -30.72
C PRO A 76 1.90 -1.71 -30.51
N PRO A 77 2.04 -2.58 -31.55
CA PRO A 77 2.72 -3.88 -31.47
C PRO A 77 4.18 -3.85 -31.01
N ALA A 78 4.83 -2.69 -31.07
CA ALA A 78 6.16 -2.47 -30.48
C ALA A 78 6.15 -2.56 -28.95
N PHE A 79 5.00 -2.35 -28.32
CA PHE A 79 4.79 -2.34 -26.88
C PHE A 79 4.62 -3.77 -26.31
N PHE A 80 4.14 -4.78 -27.05
CA PHE A 80 3.57 -6.00 -26.39
C PHE A 80 3.91 -7.39 -26.96
N ARG A 81 5.10 -7.65 -27.48
CA ARG A 81 5.36 -8.93 -28.17
C ARG A 81 5.24 -10.25 -27.38
N LYS A 82 4.88 -10.32 -26.08
CA LYS A 82 4.95 -11.62 -25.35
C LYS A 82 3.99 -11.94 -24.17
N HIS A 83 2.94 -11.19 -23.83
CA HIS A 83 2.38 -11.35 -22.47
C HIS A 83 0.84 -11.26 -22.33
N GLN A 84 0.20 -12.29 -21.72
CA GLN A 84 -1.27 -12.48 -21.61
C GLN A 84 -1.82 -12.58 -20.15
N ASN A 85 -1.02 -12.29 -19.12
CA ASN A 85 -1.40 -12.44 -17.71
C ASN A 85 -1.06 -11.18 -16.91
N ALA A 86 -1.65 -10.94 -15.72
CA ALA A 86 -1.39 -9.75 -14.88
C ALA A 86 0.11 -9.50 -14.59
N LYS A 87 0.92 -10.58 -14.61
CA LYS A 87 2.39 -10.56 -14.60
C LYS A 87 2.99 -9.67 -15.69
N SER A 88 2.36 -9.62 -16.85
CA SER A 88 2.73 -8.74 -17.96
C SER A 88 2.66 -7.27 -17.61
N LEU A 89 1.67 -6.87 -16.80
CA LEU A 89 1.43 -5.46 -16.50
C LEU A 89 2.64 -4.88 -15.78
N LEU A 90 3.20 -5.61 -14.81
CA LEU A 90 4.38 -5.18 -14.06
C LEU A 90 5.61 -4.95 -14.95
N LEU A 91 5.70 -5.61 -16.12
CA LEU A 91 6.79 -5.34 -17.08
C LEU A 91 6.69 -3.93 -17.70
N PHE A 92 5.50 -3.33 -17.71
CA PHE A 92 5.25 -1.99 -18.24
C PHE A 92 5.19 -0.94 -17.14
N CYS A 93 4.95 -1.35 -15.91
CA CYS A 93 4.84 -0.48 -14.76
C CYS A 93 6.16 -0.46 -14.00
N SER A 94 7.26 -0.10 -14.68
CA SER A 94 8.60 -0.05 -14.08
C SER A 94 8.70 0.91 -12.90
N ASP A 95 7.78 1.87 -12.82
CA ASP A 95 7.73 2.90 -11.77
C ASP A 95 6.69 2.58 -10.68
N THR A 96 6.23 1.32 -10.57
CA THR A 96 5.32 0.93 -9.48
C THR A 96 6.02 1.05 -8.13
N GLU A 97 5.44 1.86 -7.25
CA GLU A 97 5.94 2.11 -5.89
C GLU A 97 5.08 1.41 -4.83
N ASN A 98 3.79 1.23 -5.11
CA ASN A 98 2.81 0.62 -4.20
C ASN A 98 2.22 -0.62 -4.86
N LEU A 99 2.47 -1.77 -4.25
CA LEU A 99 2.05 -3.05 -4.80
C LEU A 99 1.33 -3.87 -3.75
N TRP A 100 0.15 -4.37 -4.13
CA TRP A 100 -0.56 -5.40 -3.37
C TRP A 100 -0.59 -6.70 -4.16
N LEU A 101 -0.09 -7.77 -3.55
CA LEU A 101 -0.01 -9.12 -4.12
C LEU A 101 -0.69 -10.13 -3.20
N ALA A 102 -1.86 -10.61 -3.61
CA ALA A 102 -2.57 -11.72 -2.97
C ALA A 102 -2.53 -12.98 -3.86
N TYR A 103 -2.38 -14.16 -3.25
CA TYR A 103 -2.48 -15.47 -3.91
C TYR A 103 -1.54 -15.68 -5.11
N THR A 104 -0.28 -15.28 -4.98
CA THR A 104 0.71 -15.32 -6.06
C THR A 104 1.68 -16.50 -5.97
N ASP A 105 2.07 -17.06 -7.13
CA ASP A 105 3.14 -18.07 -7.23
C ASP A 105 4.56 -17.44 -7.21
N ASN A 106 5.61 -18.27 -7.14
CA ASN A 106 7.00 -17.82 -7.13
C ASN A 106 7.45 -17.12 -8.43
N THR A 107 6.67 -17.14 -9.51
CA THR A 107 7.10 -16.51 -10.76
C THR A 107 6.91 -15.00 -10.74
N TRP A 108 6.23 -14.44 -9.74
CA TRP A 108 6.15 -13.00 -9.52
C TRP A 108 7.46 -12.38 -9.05
N ILE A 109 8.36 -13.20 -8.49
CA ILE A 109 9.65 -12.76 -7.94
C ILE A 109 10.47 -11.97 -8.96
N SER A 110 10.64 -12.51 -10.17
CA SER A 110 11.45 -11.87 -11.21
C SER A 110 10.82 -10.59 -11.76
N LEU A 111 9.52 -10.40 -11.58
CA LEU A 111 8.79 -9.23 -12.06
C LEU A 111 8.88 -8.07 -11.11
N VAL A 112 8.88 -8.35 -9.80
CA VAL A 112 9.01 -7.30 -8.78
C VAL A 112 10.45 -6.89 -8.51
N GLU A 113 11.43 -7.73 -8.88
CA GLU A 113 12.85 -7.56 -8.54
C GLU A 113 13.44 -6.18 -8.90
N ASN A 114 12.92 -5.56 -9.96
CA ASN A 114 13.39 -4.27 -10.45
C ASN A 114 12.45 -3.09 -10.14
N LEU A 115 11.35 -3.33 -9.42
CA LEU A 115 10.40 -2.28 -9.09
C LEU A 115 10.92 -1.43 -7.92
N PRO A 116 10.73 -0.09 -7.96
CA PRO A 116 11.12 0.81 -6.89
C PRO A 116 10.11 0.79 -5.72
N LEU A 117 9.78 -0.39 -5.21
CA LEU A 117 8.74 -0.58 -4.20
C LEU A 117 9.05 0.18 -2.91
N LYS A 118 8.05 0.96 -2.46
CA LYS A 118 8.01 1.63 -1.16
C LYS A 118 6.99 0.98 -0.23
N ARG A 119 5.86 0.51 -0.79
CA ARG A 119 4.80 -0.19 -0.05
C ARG A 119 4.51 -1.54 -0.68
N LEU A 120 4.57 -2.59 0.14
CA LEU A 120 4.22 -3.94 -0.25
C LEU A 120 3.20 -4.50 0.74
N ASP A 121 2.07 -4.96 0.22
CA ASP A 121 1.18 -5.85 0.95
C ASP A 121 1.21 -7.23 0.30
N THR A 122 1.50 -8.26 1.10
CA THR A 122 1.59 -9.62 0.57
C THR A 122 1.46 -10.69 1.65
N GLU A 123 1.41 -11.95 1.20
CA GLU A 123 1.49 -13.12 2.06
C GLU A 123 2.93 -13.39 2.51
N LEU A 124 3.09 -13.86 3.75
CA LEU A 124 4.40 -14.18 4.32
C LEU A 124 5.21 -15.16 3.45
N GLN A 125 4.55 -16.16 2.87
CA GLN A 125 5.24 -17.16 2.05
C GLN A 125 5.87 -16.53 0.79
N LEU A 126 5.19 -15.57 0.16
CA LEU A 126 5.74 -14.83 -0.96
C LEU A 126 6.88 -13.92 -0.50
N PHE A 127 6.71 -13.22 0.62
CA PHE A 127 7.77 -12.39 1.18
C PHE A 127 9.04 -13.18 1.47
N LEU A 128 8.91 -14.38 2.05
CA LEU A 128 10.06 -15.24 2.34
C LEU A 128 10.71 -15.79 1.07
N SER A 129 9.94 -16.12 0.04
CA SER A 129 10.49 -16.61 -1.24
C SER A 129 11.24 -15.54 -2.01
N LEU A 130 10.93 -14.26 -1.79
CA LEU A 130 11.62 -13.12 -2.38
C LEU A 130 13.03 -12.89 -1.81
N GLU A 131 13.45 -13.58 -0.74
CA GLU A 131 14.70 -13.31 0.01
C GLU A 131 14.84 -11.84 0.40
N ALA A 132 14.64 -11.51 1.69
CA ALA A 132 14.65 -10.13 2.18
C ALA A 132 15.93 -9.30 1.88
N THR A 133 17.01 -9.91 1.39
CA THR A 133 18.24 -9.24 0.93
C THR A 133 18.18 -8.71 -0.50
N ARG A 134 17.11 -8.97 -1.25
CA ARG A 134 17.05 -8.56 -2.66
C ARG A 134 16.94 -7.04 -2.83
N PRO A 135 17.51 -6.48 -3.92
CA PRO A 135 17.48 -5.04 -4.19
C PRO A 135 16.07 -4.41 -4.21
N VAL A 136 15.04 -5.16 -4.62
CA VAL A 136 13.63 -4.71 -4.60
C VAL A 136 13.19 -4.17 -3.25
N PHE A 137 13.75 -4.70 -2.16
CA PHE A 137 13.38 -4.31 -0.81
C PHE A 137 14.24 -3.20 -0.20
N SER A 138 15.26 -2.74 -0.92
CA SER A 138 16.17 -1.70 -0.42
C SER A 138 15.47 -0.37 -0.14
N ARG A 139 14.31 -0.13 -0.78
CA ARG A 139 13.49 1.08 -0.65
C ARG A 139 12.17 0.85 0.09
N LEU A 140 11.91 -0.38 0.53
CA LEU A 140 10.64 -0.74 1.14
C LEU A 140 10.51 -0.07 2.51
N THR A 141 9.51 0.80 2.66
CA THR A 141 9.23 1.54 3.90
C THR A 141 8.02 1.00 4.63
N HIS A 142 7.02 0.49 3.90
CA HIS A 142 5.78 -0.07 4.42
C HIS A 142 5.63 -1.52 3.99
N LEU A 143 5.45 -2.41 4.97
CA LEU A 143 5.21 -3.83 4.74
C LEU A 143 4.00 -4.28 5.53
N THR A 144 3.07 -4.93 4.84
CA THR A 144 1.97 -5.65 5.48
C THR A 144 2.08 -7.13 5.13
N LEU A 145 1.97 -7.97 6.16
CA LEU A 145 1.96 -9.42 6.02
C LEU A 145 0.72 -10.03 6.66
N ASP A 146 0.16 -11.04 6.01
CA ASP A 146 -0.93 -11.85 6.56
C ASP A 146 -0.52 -12.65 7.81
N GLN A 147 0.79 -12.84 8.02
CA GLN A 147 1.37 -13.63 9.10
C GLN A 147 2.69 -13.01 9.58
N PRO A 148 3.05 -13.21 10.87
CA PRO A 148 4.31 -12.74 11.40
C PRO A 148 5.51 -13.41 10.72
N ALA A 149 6.41 -12.58 10.19
CA ALA A 149 7.71 -13.03 9.72
C ALA A 149 8.69 -13.20 10.89
N ALA A 150 9.66 -14.10 10.73
CA ALA A 150 10.80 -14.14 11.62
C ALA A 150 11.52 -12.78 11.60
N ALA A 151 11.82 -12.21 12.77
CA ALA A 151 12.48 -10.91 12.86
C ALA A 151 13.82 -10.86 12.12
N SER A 152 14.51 -12.00 12.01
CA SER A 152 15.74 -12.13 11.22
C SER A 152 15.58 -11.80 9.73
N ALA A 153 14.38 -11.98 9.16
CA ALA A 153 14.06 -11.54 7.81
C ALA A 153 13.81 -10.03 7.76
N LEU A 154 13.08 -9.48 8.74
CA LEU A 154 12.72 -8.07 8.79
C LEU A 154 13.93 -7.14 9.03
N VAL A 155 14.92 -7.58 9.82
CA VAL A 155 16.17 -6.83 10.08
C VAL A 155 16.94 -6.52 8.78
N ARG A 156 16.69 -7.29 7.72
CA ARG A 156 17.35 -7.12 6.41
C ARG A 156 16.72 -6.02 5.56
N LEU A 157 15.62 -5.42 6.01
CA LEU A 157 14.92 -4.34 5.32
C LEU A 157 15.39 -2.98 5.87
N PRO A 158 16.41 -2.35 5.26
CA PRO A 158 17.12 -1.22 5.88
C PRO A 158 16.28 0.05 6.02
N MET A 159 15.19 0.17 5.26
CA MET A 159 14.31 1.34 5.24
C MET A 159 12.93 1.07 5.85
N LEU A 160 12.69 -0.14 6.38
CA LEU A 160 11.39 -0.50 6.91
C LEU A 160 11.07 0.35 8.14
N SER A 161 10.05 1.18 8.01
CA SER A 161 9.57 2.10 9.05
C SER A 161 8.16 1.78 9.52
N HIS A 162 7.39 1.08 8.69
CA HIS A 162 5.98 0.77 8.94
C HIS A 162 5.75 -0.72 8.70
N LEU A 163 5.33 -1.43 9.74
CA LEU A 163 5.02 -2.86 9.69
C LEU A 163 3.59 -3.09 10.14
N ALA A 164 2.84 -3.91 9.42
CA ALA A 164 1.51 -4.35 9.79
C ALA A 164 1.43 -5.87 9.68
N LEU A 165 0.90 -6.51 10.71
CA LEU A 165 0.72 -7.96 10.75
C LEU A 165 -0.70 -8.30 11.16
N SER A 166 -1.29 -9.34 10.58
CA SER A 166 -2.51 -9.92 11.13
C SER A 166 -2.23 -10.61 12.45
N TRP A 167 -3.11 -10.42 13.43
CA TRP A 167 -2.93 -11.04 14.75
C TRP A 167 -3.11 -12.56 14.72
N ARG A 168 -2.22 -13.23 15.45
CA ARG A 168 -2.27 -14.63 15.80
C ARG A 168 -1.77 -14.81 17.24
N HIS A 169 -2.50 -15.58 18.05
CA HIS A 169 -2.24 -15.74 19.49
C HIS A 169 -0.93 -16.47 19.82
N ASP A 170 -0.45 -17.29 18.90
CA ASP A 170 0.73 -18.14 19.03
C ASP A 170 2.05 -17.45 18.68
N HIS A 171 2.03 -16.16 18.30
CA HIS A 171 3.19 -15.44 17.77
C HIS A 171 3.60 -14.18 18.55
N VAL A 172 3.33 -14.15 19.87
CA VAL A 172 3.66 -13.00 20.73
C VAL A 172 5.18 -12.73 20.76
N ALA A 173 6.00 -13.78 20.65
CA ALA A 173 7.45 -13.65 20.64
C ALA A 173 7.95 -12.90 19.40
N GLU A 174 7.37 -13.17 18.23
CA GLU A 174 7.71 -12.56 16.96
C GLU A 174 7.36 -11.07 16.94
N TYR A 175 6.23 -10.69 17.55
CA TYR A 175 5.89 -9.27 17.69
C TYR A 175 6.92 -8.53 18.56
N SER A 176 7.36 -9.15 19.66
CA SER A 176 8.39 -8.57 20.52
C SER A 176 9.72 -8.42 19.77
N GLN A 177 10.10 -9.40 18.96
CA GLN A 177 11.32 -9.33 18.15
C GLN A 177 11.22 -8.28 17.03
N ALA A 178 10.04 -8.09 16.42
CA ALA A 178 9.84 -7.05 15.42
C ALA A 178 10.04 -5.64 16.01
N LEU A 179 9.73 -5.44 17.29
CA LEU A 179 9.99 -4.17 17.98
C LEU A 179 11.49 -3.88 18.18
N GLU A 180 12.37 -4.87 18.10
CA GLU A 180 13.83 -4.62 18.15
C GLU A 180 14.35 -3.92 16.88
N LEU A 181 13.52 -3.80 15.83
CA LEU A 181 13.83 -3.02 14.64
C LEU A 181 13.92 -1.52 14.97
N LYS A 182 15.13 -0.99 14.93
CA LYS A 182 15.42 0.42 15.26
C LYS A 182 14.86 1.41 14.25
N THR A 183 14.60 0.97 13.02
CA THR A 183 14.05 1.79 11.94
C THR A 183 12.53 1.94 12.03
N LEU A 184 11.90 1.08 12.82
CA LEU A 184 10.45 1.02 12.92
C LEU A 184 9.91 2.25 13.65
N VAL A 185 8.97 2.94 13.00
CA VAL A 185 8.23 4.11 13.48
C VAL A 185 6.85 3.68 13.96
N VAL A 186 6.20 2.79 13.21
CA VAL A 186 4.87 2.26 13.53
C VAL A 186 4.85 0.74 13.34
N PHE A 187 4.27 0.04 14.31
CA PHE A 187 3.98 -1.38 14.23
C PHE A 187 2.50 -1.65 14.54
N ILE A 188 1.77 -2.10 13.54
CA ILE A 188 0.33 -2.35 13.61
C ILE A 188 0.07 -3.85 13.72
N ILE A 189 -0.83 -4.20 14.64
CA ILE A 189 -1.49 -5.49 14.68
C ILE A 189 -2.94 -5.31 14.25
N LEU A 190 -3.33 -5.97 13.16
CA LEU A 190 -4.69 -5.95 12.62
C LEU A 190 -5.53 -7.08 13.22
N LYS A 191 -6.69 -6.75 13.82
CA LYS A 191 -7.58 -7.70 14.50
C LYS A 191 -9.05 -7.48 14.18
N ASN A 192 -9.84 -8.55 14.06
CA ASN A 192 -11.30 -8.40 13.97
C ASN A 192 -11.89 -7.75 15.22
N ASP A 193 -11.41 -8.16 16.40
CA ASP A 193 -11.70 -7.49 17.68
C ASP A 193 -10.47 -6.67 18.11
N PRO A 194 -10.53 -5.33 18.05
CA PRO A 194 -9.41 -4.47 18.42
C PRO A 194 -9.19 -4.39 19.94
N SER A 195 -10.00 -5.09 20.75
CA SER A 195 -9.80 -5.15 22.20
C SER A 195 -8.46 -5.82 22.52
N PRO A 196 -7.57 -5.14 23.26
CA PRO A 196 -6.27 -5.69 23.59
C PRO A 196 -6.40 -6.79 24.66
N LEU A 197 -5.61 -7.84 24.51
CA LEU A 197 -5.35 -8.86 25.53
C LEU A 197 -4.34 -8.31 26.54
N ALA A 198 -4.29 -8.89 27.74
CA ALA A 198 -3.35 -8.44 28.78
C ALA A 198 -1.88 -8.38 28.31
N THR A 199 -1.45 -9.34 27.49
CA THR A 199 -0.10 -9.34 26.90
C THR A 199 0.12 -8.21 25.90
N GLU A 200 -0.91 -7.85 25.14
CA GLU A 200 -0.86 -6.74 24.19
C GLU A 200 -0.88 -5.39 24.90
N GLU A 201 -1.67 -5.25 25.97
CA GLU A 201 -1.65 -4.07 26.83
C GLU A 201 -0.26 -3.86 27.44
N GLU A 202 0.41 -4.94 27.85
CA GLU A 202 1.78 -4.88 28.36
C GLU A 202 2.77 -4.41 27.27
N ILE A 203 2.66 -4.92 26.04
CA ILE A 203 3.52 -4.50 24.92
C ILE A 203 3.24 -3.03 24.57
N MET A 204 1.96 -2.65 24.46
CA MET A 204 1.56 -1.26 24.24
C MET A 204 2.14 -0.38 25.34
N ALA A 205 2.03 -0.74 26.62
CA ALA A 205 2.59 0.04 27.71
C ALA A 205 4.12 0.19 27.63
N LYS A 206 4.84 -0.76 27.03
CA LYS A 206 6.31 -0.74 26.90
C LYS A 206 6.79 0.01 25.65
N ASP A 207 6.09 -0.10 24.52
CA ASP A 207 6.50 0.48 23.25
C ASP A 207 5.42 1.38 22.65
N VAL A 208 5.77 2.65 22.42
CA VAL A 208 4.85 3.66 21.85
C VAL A 208 4.48 3.38 20.40
N ARG A 209 5.32 2.63 19.68
CA ARG A 209 5.16 2.34 18.26
C ARG A 209 4.18 1.21 17.99
N PHE A 210 3.89 0.39 19.00
CA PHE A 210 2.94 -0.72 18.90
C PHE A 210 1.50 -0.20 18.98
N VAL A 211 0.72 -0.54 17.95
CA VAL A 211 -0.68 -0.11 17.76
C VAL A 211 -1.53 -1.32 17.41
N ILE A 212 -2.71 -1.43 18.04
CA ILE A 212 -3.73 -2.39 17.63
C ILE A 212 -4.80 -1.63 16.87
N MET A 213 -5.16 -2.14 15.69
CA MET A 213 -6.21 -1.56 14.87
C MET A 213 -7.21 -2.63 14.43
N PRO A 214 -8.49 -2.24 14.26
CA PRO A 214 -9.48 -3.15 13.72
C PRO A 214 -9.09 -3.55 12.29
N LEU A 215 -9.30 -4.81 11.94
CA LEU A 215 -9.21 -5.29 10.57
C LEU A 215 -10.38 -4.69 9.81
N ARG A 216 -10.14 -3.54 9.19
CA ARG A 216 -11.08 -2.91 8.25
C ARG A 216 -11.16 -3.76 6.99
N ASN A 217 -12.14 -3.45 6.14
CA ASN A 217 -12.07 -3.92 4.76
C ASN A 217 -10.77 -3.35 4.16
N TYR A 218 -9.78 -4.23 4.02
CA TYR A 218 -8.42 -3.87 3.65
C TYR A 218 -8.36 -3.09 2.34
N ILE A 219 -9.21 -3.47 1.38
CA ILE A 219 -9.27 -2.85 0.07
C ILE A 219 -9.75 -1.40 0.22
N TRP A 220 -10.81 -1.15 1.00
CA TRP A 220 -11.31 0.20 1.26
C TRP A 220 -10.29 1.08 1.96
N ASP A 221 -9.58 0.54 2.95
CA ASP A 221 -8.59 1.30 3.70
C ASP A 221 -7.38 1.64 2.81
N TRP A 222 -6.88 0.67 2.05
CA TRP A 222 -5.83 0.91 1.06
C TRP A 222 -6.23 1.94 0.00
N HIS A 223 -7.48 1.88 -0.49
CA HIS A 223 -8.03 2.88 -1.39
C HIS A 223 -8.10 4.27 -0.76
N SER A 224 -8.53 4.37 0.50
CA SER A 224 -8.64 5.63 1.22
C SER A 224 -7.26 6.26 1.45
N GLY A 225 -6.24 5.44 1.72
CA GLY A 225 -4.84 5.88 1.79
C GLY A 225 -4.33 6.46 0.48
N ILE A 226 -4.70 5.88 -0.65
CA ILE A 226 -4.32 6.41 -1.97
C ILE A 226 -5.12 7.67 -2.31
N ARG A 227 -6.42 7.68 -1.99
CA ARG A 227 -7.34 8.74 -2.39
C ARG A 227 -7.13 10.02 -1.57
N ASP A 228 -7.10 9.87 -0.25
CA ASP A 228 -7.18 10.98 0.70
C ASP A 228 -5.93 11.04 1.60
N GLY A 229 -5.01 10.08 1.50
CA GLY A 229 -3.94 9.90 2.49
C GLY A 229 -4.46 9.37 3.83
N GLU A 230 -5.74 8.99 3.90
CA GLU A 230 -6.39 8.48 5.11
C GLU A 230 -6.49 6.95 5.05
N ASP A 231 -5.52 6.26 5.61
CA ASP A 231 -5.54 4.81 5.82
C ASP A 231 -5.17 4.45 7.27
N TYR A 232 -5.16 3.17 7.60
CA TYR A 232 -4.76 2.69 8.91
C TYR A 232 -3.32 3.10 9.26
N TRP A 233 -2.45 3.38 8.27
CA TRP A 233 -1.10 3.89 8.56
C TRP A 233 -1.18 5.30 9.11
N SER A 234 -1.89 6.20 8.44
CA SER A 234 -2.07 7.59 8.90
C SER A 234 -2.73 7.66 10.28
N ASP A 235 -3.73 6.81 10.54
CA ASP A 235 -4.39 6.70 11.83
C ASP A 235 -3.41 6.20 12.92
N ALA A 236 -2.59 5.19 12.60
CA ALA A 236 -1.60 4.65 13.52
C ALA A 236 -0.47 5.66 13.80
N GLU A 237 0.02 6.37 12.80
CA GLU A 237 1.01 7.45 12.97
C GLU A 237 0.49 8.54 13.90
N ALA A 238 -0.76 8.98 13.69
CA ALA A 238 -1.41 9.96 14.56
C ALA A 238 -1.54 9.43 16.00
N PHE A 239 -1.86 8.15 16.16
CA PHE A 239 -1.92 7.50 17.47
C PHE A 239 -0.55 7.42 18.16
N VAL A 240 0.51 7.01 17.46
CA VAL A 240 1.88 6.98 17.97
C VAL A 240 2.34 8.38 18.37
N ALA A 241 2.12 9.39 17.52
CA ALA A 241 2.47 10.78 17.79
C ALA A 241 1.74 11.31 19.04
N MET A 242 0.47 10.96 19.21
CA MET A 242 -0.31 11.31 20.40
C MET A 242 0.26 10.68 21.67
N ARG A 243 0.67 9.41 21.62
CA ARG A 243 1.31 8.71 22.75
C ARG A 243 2.68 9.29 23.10
N GLN A 244 3.49 9.61 22.11
CA GLN A 244 4.80 10.26 22.30
C GLN A 244 4.67 11.61 23.02
N ARG A 245 3.65 12.42 22.69
CA ARG A 245 3.40 13.72 23.35
C ARG A 245 2.98 13.59 24.82
N LYS A 246 2.22 12.54 25.16
CA LYS A 246 1.72 12.31 26.53
C LYS A 246 2.75 11.65 27.45
N GLY A 247 3.81 11.07 26.88
CA GLY A 247 4.71 10.19 27.60
C GLY A 247 4.07 8.81 27.86
N VAL A 248 4.92 7.80 28.02
CA VAL A 248 4.53 6.37 28.13
C VAL A 248 3.59 6.08 29.31
N ASN A 249 3.48 6.99 30.29
CA ASN A 249 2.76 6.74 31.55
C ASN A 249 1.24 6.99 31.50
N VAL A 250 0.67 7.37 30.36
CA VAL A 250 -0.80 7.42 30.21
C VAL A 250 -1.27 6.06 29.70
N VAL A 251 -1.36 5.08 30.60
CA VAL A 251 -2.19 3.88 30.40
C VAL A 251 -3.63 4.39 30.33
N SER A 252 -4.07 4.74 29.13
CA SER A 252 -5.37 5.35 28.89
C SER A 252 -6.46 4.32 29.12
N GLY A 253 -7.45 4.69 29.94
CA GLY A 253 -8.80 4.15 29.81
C GLY A 253 -9.20 4.16 28.34
N SER A 254 -9.74 3.03 27.91
CA SER A 254 -9.95 2.53 26.56
C SER A 254 -10.60 3.55 25.61
N ARG A 255 -9.84 4.53 25.12
CA ARG A 255 -10.26 5.29 23.95
C ARG A 255 -9.89 4.44 22.74
N GLN A 256 -10.79 3.51 22.40
CA GLN A 256 -10.75 2.83 21.12
C GLN A 256 -10.70 3.89 20.01
N ILE A 257 -9.87 3.67 19.00
CA ILE A 257 -10.01 4.41 17.74
C ILE A 257 -11.34 3.93 17.18
N GLU A 258 -12.42 4.65 17.50
CA GLU A 258 -13.73 4.34 16.93
C GLU A 258 -13.55 4.36 15.41
N PRO A 259 -13.98 3.30 14.71
CA PRO A 259 -13.97 3.34 13.26
C PRO A 259 -14.76 4.58 12.84
N LYS A 260 -14.15 5.44 12.02
CA LYS A 260 -14.89 6.51 11.34
C LYS A 260 -16.14 5.84 10.76
N SER A 261 -17.33 6.25 11.20
CA SER A 261 -18.56 5.59 10.75
C SER A 261 -18.58 5.65 9.23
N ASP A 262 -18.55 4.49 8.58
CA ASP A 262 -18.72 4.42 7.13
C ASP A 262 -20.07 5.08 6.81
N ALA A 263 -20.02 6.28 6.21
CA ALA A 263 -21.21 6.95 5.74
C ALA A 263 -21.77 6.10 4.59
N ALA A 264 -22.86 5.40 4.89
CA ALA A 264 -23.60 4.55 3.94
C ALA A 264 -24.25 5.36 2.81
#